data_AF-A0A1V2ZZC3-F1
#
_entry.id   AF-A0A1V2ZZC3-F1
#
_cell.length_a   1.000
_cell.length_b   1.000
_cell.length_c   1.000
_cell.angle_alpha   90.00
_cell.angle_beta   90.00
_cell.angle_gamma   90.00
#
_symmetry.space_group_name_H-M   'P 1'
#
loop_
_entity.id
_entity.type
_entity.pdbx_description
1 polymer ?
#
loop_
_entity_poly.entity_id
_entity_poly.type
_entity_poly.pdbx_seq_one_letter_code
_entity_poly.pdbx_strand_id
1 'polypeptide(L)'
;MSRLAPVVFLLILLLAGGAGAREDGADRNPVWTLDEAVEQVEALYPGRILSARENDGEGSVRVFVVRILTENQEVRTLRIEQGTEVQR
;
A
#
# COMPACT_ATOMS: atom_id res chain seq x y z
N MET A 1 -48.18 28.76 25.01
CA MET A 1 -47.54 28.74 23.68
C MET A 1 -46.10 29.23 23.82
N SER A 2 -45.19 28.75 22.96
CA SER A 2 -43.74 29.03 22.88
C SER A 2 -42.76 28.13 23.66
N ARG A 3 -42.60 26.91 23.09
CA ARG A 3 -41.36 26.33 22.55
C ARG A 3 -40.15 26.11 23.50
N LEU A 4 -40.15 24.90 24.03
CA LEU A 4 -39.03 24.02 24.38
C LEU A 4 -37.74 24.30 23.58
N ALA A 5 -36.64 24.51 24.29
CA ALA A 5 -35.29 24.48 23.73
C ALA A 5 -34.55 23.25 24.28
N PRO A 6 -34.33 22.19 23.47
CA PRO A 6 -33.39 21.13 23.79
C PRO A 6 -32.20 21.25 22.82
N VAL A 7 -31.24 22.11 23.12
CA VAL A 7 -29.91 22.08 22.46
C VAL A 7 -28.98 21.31 23.39
N VAL A 8 -29.38 20.07 23.66
CA VAL A 8 -28.61 19.09 24.42
C VAL A 8 -28.04 18.14 23.37
N PHE A 9 -26.73 18.26 23.16
CA PHE A 9 -25.86 17.08 23.17
C PHE A 9 -26.03 16.06 22.04
N LEU A 10 -26.00 16.45 20.77
CA LEU A 10 -25.84 15.45 19.70
C LEU A 10 -25.32 16.05 18.40
N LEU A 11 -24.00 16.24 18.26
CA LEU A 11 -23.28 16.23 16.96
C LEU A 11 -21.75 16.39 17.13
N ILE A 12 -21.18 15.88 18.22
CA ILE A 12 -19.72 15.71 18.41
C ILE A 12 -19.21 14.43 17.71
N LEU A 13 -20.04 13.74 16.91
CA LEU A 13 -19.74 12.41 16.34
C LEU A 13 -19.67 12.35 14.81
N LEU A 14 -19.67 13.49 14.11
CA LEU A 14 -19.65 13.52 12.64
C LEU A 14 -18.27 13.79 12.00
N LEU A 15 -17.18 13.57 12.74
CA LEU A 15 -15.80 13.62 12.19
C LEU A 15 -15.14 12.23 12.13
N ALA A 16 -15.88 11.16 12.44
CA ALA A 16 -15.49 9.77 12.20
C ALA A 16 -15.90 9.26 10.80
N GLY A 17 -16.19 10.18 9.87
CA GLY A 17 -16.64 9.91 8.50
C GLY A 17 -15.55 10.14 7.46
N GLY A 18 -14.36 9.56 7.67
CA GLY A 18 -13.34 9.40 6.64
C GLY A 18 -13.36 7.99 6.02
N ALA A 19 -14.55 7.39 5.88
CA ALA A 19 -14.74 6.20 5.07
C ALA A 19 -15.04 6.66 3.65
N GLY A 20 -14.07 6.52 2.74
CA GLY A 20 -14.30 6.89 1.34
C GLY A 20 -13.07 7.05 0.46
N ALA A 21 -12.05 6.20 0.58
CA ALA A 21 -11.24 5.81 -0.57
C ALA A 21 -11.44 4.30 -0.75
N ARG A 22 -12.55 3.98 -1.38
CA ARG A 22 -12.83 2.67 -1.96
C ARG A 22 -12.16 2.64 -3.33
N GLU A 23 -11.36 1.61 -3.58
CA GLU A 23 -11.18 0.85 -4.83
C GLU A 23 -10.08 -0.18 -4.54
N ASP A 24 -10.39 -1.36 -4.02
CA ASP A 24 -10.82 -2.56 -4.78
C ASP A 24 -9.90 -2.85 -5.98
N GLY A 25 -8.83 -3.61 -5.71
CA GLY A 25 -7.92 -4.14 -6.72
C GLY A 25 -6.63 -3.35 -6.80
N ALA A 26 -5.57 -3.83 -6.12
CA ALA A 26 -4.23 -3.58 -6.63
C ALA A 26 -4.24 -4.14 -8.06
N ASP A 27 -4.37 -3.26 -9.06
CA ASP A 27 -4.17 -3.61 -10.45
C ASP A 27 -2.79 -4.27 -10.48
N ARG A 28 -2.78 -5.59 -10.58
CA ARG A 28 -1.57 -6.36 -10.65
C ARG A 28 -1.03 -6.15 -12.05
N ASN A 29 -0.42 -5.00 -12.24
CA ASN A 29 0.18 -4.65 -13.50
C ASN A 29 1.60 -5.22 -13.52
N PRO A 30 2.06 -5.71 -14.67
CA PRO A 30 3.45 -6.06 -14.87
C PRO A 30 4.36 -4.89 -14.45
N VAL A 31 5.35 -5.16 -13.62
CA VAL A 31 6.34 -4.16 -13.16
C VAL A 31 7.45 -4.03 -14.20
N TRP A 32 7.73 -2.81 -14.66
CA TRP A 32 8.77 -2.53 -15.65
C TRP A 32 9.96 -1.76 -15.09
N THR A 33 9.78 -1.07 -13.96
CA THR A 33 10.76 -0.21 -13.31
C THR A 33 10.86 -0.46 -11.81
N LEU A 34 11.95 0.01 -11.19
CA LEU A 34 12.14 -0.10 -9.74
C LEU A 34 11.08 0.68 -8.95
N ASP A 35 10.69 1.86 -9.44
CA ASP A 35 9.69 2.71 -8.78
C ASP A 35 8.30 2.06 -8.79
N GLU A 36 7.88 1.49 -9.92
CA GLU A 36 6.64 0.70 -10.00
C GLU A 36 6.68 -0.52 -9.07
N ALA A 37 7.85 -1.16 -8.93
CA ALA A 37 8.02 -2.28 -8.02
C ALA A 37 7.81 -1.84 -6.56
N VAL A 38 8.36 -0.68 -6.19
CA VAL A 38 8.19 -0.11 -4.84
C VAL A 38 6.75 0.27 -4.58
N GLU A 39 6.10 0.98 -5.51
CA GLU A 39 4.70 1.41 -5.38
C GLU A 39 3.76 0.20 -5.20
N GLN A 40 3.93 -0.85 -6.00
CA GLN A 40 3.14 -2.07 -5.85
C GLN A 40 3.41 -2.80 -4.53
N VAL A 41 4.68 -2.84 -4.08
CA VAL A 41 5.02 -3.44 -2.78
C VAL A 41 4.39 -2.65 -1.64
N GLU A 42 4.43 -1.32 -1.67
CA GLU A 42 3.78 -0.46 -0.67
C GLU A 42 2.26 -0.66 -0.63
N ALA A 43 1.64 -0.84 -1.79
CA ALA A 43 0.20 -1.11 -1.88
C ALA A 43 -0.19 -2.50 -1.31
N LEU A 44 0.67 -3.51 -1.46
CA LEU A 44 0.35 -4.90 -1.11
C LEU A 44 0.78 -5.30 0.30
N TYR A 45 1.86 -4.70 0.80
CA TYR A 45 2.50 -5.05 2.06
C TYR A 45 2.58 -3.86 3.01
N PRO A 46 1.78 -3.84 4.09
CA PRO A 46 1.90 -2.79 5.10
C PRO A 46 3.25 -2.88 5.81
N GLY A 47 3.97 -1.76 5.86
CA GLY A 47 5.29 -1.68 6.46
C GLY A 47 6.11 -0.49 5.97
N ARG A 48 7.42 -0.56 6.20
CA ARG A 48 8.40 0.43 5.75
C ARG A 48 9.37 -0.21 4.75
N ILE A 49 9.55 0.41 3.59
CA ILE A 49 10.64 0.05 2.67
C ILE A 49 11.99 0.38 3.33
N LEU A 50 12.86 -0.62 3.42
CA LEU A 50 14.22 -0.46 3.93
C LEU A 50 15.23 -0.21 2.81
N SER A 51 15.02 -0.87 1.67
CA SER A 51 15.87 -0.71 0.49
C SER A 51 15.17 -1.26 -0.75
N ALA A 52 15.39 -0.64 -1.90
CA ALA A 52 14.99 -1.14 -3.20
C ALA A 52 16.21 -1.08 -4.13
N ARG A 53 16.43 -2.11 -4.93
CA ARG A 53 17.49 -2.13 -5.94
C ARG A 53 17.12 -2.96 -7.16
N GLU A 54 17.77 -2.65 -8.26
CA GLU A 54 17.74 -3.43 -9.48
C GLU A 54 18.95 -4.37 -9.52
N ASN A 55 18.71 -5.61 -9.93
CA ASN A 55 19.71 -6.63 -10.16
C ASN A 55 19.57 -7.19 -11.59
N ASP A 56 20.67 -7.55 -12.21
CA ASP A 56 20.65 -8.36 -13.42
C ASP A 56 20.24 -9.80 -13.08
N GLY A 57 19.19 -10.29 -13.74
CA GLY A 57 18.75 -11.67 -13.74
C GLY A 57 19.35 -12.46 -14.90
N GLU A 58 18.85 -13.67 -15.11
CA GLU A 58 19.30 -14.52 -16.22
C GLU A 58 18.77 -13.98 -17.56
N GLY A 59 19.60 -14.00 -18.61
CA GLY A 59 19.13 -13.73 -19.97
C GLY A 59 18.62 -12.30 -20.23
N SER A 60 19.22 -11.29 -19.61
CA SER A 60 18.82 -9.86 -19.71
C SER A 60 17.52 -9.49 -18.99
N VAL A 61 16.95 -10.39 -18.19
CA VAL A 61 15.80 -10.08 -17.34
C VAL A 61 16.26 -9.23 -16.17
N ARG A 62 15.66 -8.06 -15.95
CA ARG A 62 15.89 -7.27 -14.73
C ARG A 62 15.07 -7.82 -13.57
N VAL A 63 15.67 -7.83 -12.39
CA VAL A 63 15.01 -8.27 -11.16
C VAL A 63 15.02 -7.12 -10.16
N PHE A 64 13.85 -6.68 -9.75
CA PHE A 64 13.68 -5.69 -8.69
C PHE A 64 13.64 -6.40 -7.34
N VAL A 65 14.50 -5.98 -6.42
CA VAL A 65 14.61 -6.53 -5.07
C VAL A 65 14.22 -5.47 -4.07
N VAL A 66 13.09 -5.68 -3.39
CA VAL A 66 12.56 -4.74 -2.39
C VAL A 66 12.59 -5.41 -1.02
N ARG A 67 13.21 -4.74 -0.04
CA ARG A 67 13.23 -5.18 1.36
C ARG A 67 12.30 -4.31 2.18
N ILE A 68 11.43 -4.95 2.94
CA ILE A 68 10.43 -4.29 3.78
C ILE A 68 10.60 -4.73 5.22
N LEU A 69 10.40 -3.79 6.15
CA LEU A 69 10.12 -4.06 7.55
C LEU A 69 8.59 -4.05 7.71
N THR A 70 8.01 -5.21 7.94
CA THR A 70 6.57 -5.37 8.15
C THR A 70 6.16 -4.86 9.54
N GLU A 71 4.85 -4.70 9.76
CA GLU A 71 4.32 -4.25 11.05
C GLU A 71 4.63 -5.21 12.22
N ASN A 72 4.77 -6.51 11.94
CA ASN A 72 5.21 -7.52 12.92
C ASN A 72 6.73 -7.53 13.17
N GLN A 73 7.45 -6.48 12.75
CA GLN A 73 8.91 -6.35 12.92
C GLN A 73 9.71 -7.43 12.19
N GLU A 74 9.17 -7.99 11.10
CA GLU A 74 9.83 -8.98 10.26
C GLU A 74 10.44 -8.30 9.04
N VAL A 75 11.65 -8.71 8.64
CA VAL A 75 12.24 -8.23 7.39
C VAL A 75 11.94 -9.21 6.28
N ARG A 76 11.16 -8.78 5.30
CA ARG A 76 10.86 -9.56 4.08
C ARG A 76 11.62 -9.04 2.88
N THR A 77 12.01 -9.94 2.00
CA THR A 77 12.68 -9.62 0.74
C THR A 77 11.80 -10.13 -0.40
N LEU A 78 11.32 -9.21 -1.23
CA LEU A 78 10.49 -9.48 -2.38
C LEU A 78 11.37 -9.38 -3.63
N ARG A 79 11.23 -10.36 -4.52
CA ARG A 79 11.94 -10.41 -5.80
C ARG A 79 10.90 -10.41 -6.91
N ILE A 80 11.00 -9.44 -7.80
CA ILE A 80 10.02 -9.18 -8.84
C ILE A 80 10.77 -9.16 -10.16
N GLU A 81 10.46 -10.10 -11.04
CA GLU A 81 11.03 -10.11 -12.38
C GLU A 81 10.33 -9.05 -13.23
N GLN A 82 11.09 -8.36 -14.08
CA GLN A 82 10.52 -7.40 -15.01
C GLN A 82 9.44 -8.05 -15.88
N GLY A 83 8.31 -7.36 -16.02
CA GLY A 83 7.15 -7.86 -16.76
C GLY A 83 6.29 -8.85 -15.95
N THR A 84 6.53 -8.97 -14.64
CA THR A 84 5.72 -9.80 -13.73
C THR A 84 5.04 -8.96 -12.65
N GLU A 85 4.04 -9.56 -12.01
CA GLU A 85 3.26 -8.95 -10.93
C GLU A 85 3.89 -9.24 -9.56
N VAL A 86 3.70 -8.33 -8.61
CA VAL A 86 4.06 -8.59 -7.21
C VAL A 86 3.06 -9.59 -6.60
N GLN A 87 3.55 -10.75 -6.18
CA GLN A 87 2.75 -11.78 -5.51
C GLN A 87 2.81 -11.60 -4.00
N ARG A 88 1.68 -11.83 -3.31
CA ARG A 88 1.53 -11.69 -1.85
C ARG A 88 2.10 -12.87 -1.07
#